data_AF-A0A7W1BCG7-F1
#
_entry.id   AF-A0A7W1BCG7-F1
#
_cell.length_a   1.000
_cell.length_b   1.000
_cell.length_c   1.000
_cell.angle_alpha   90.00
_cell.angle_beta   90.00
_cell.angle_gamma   90.00
#
_symmetry.space_group_name_H-M   'P 1'
#
loop_
_entity.id
_entity.type
_entity.pdbx_description
1 polymer ?
#
loop_
_entity_poly.entity_id
_entity_poly.type
_entity_poly.pdbx_seq_one_letter_code
_entity_poly.pdbx_strand_id
1 'polypeptide(L)' 'LRAMGADVEELPGGFVVNGPTRLRGGACDAREDHRLAMAFAVAGLISAAPVRVTGLRYLADSFPDFLDFLHGRGA' A
#
# COMPACT_ATOMS: atom_id res chain seq x y z
N LEU A 1 3.39 -5.88 -1.36
CA LEU A 1 4.06 -5.95 -0.04
C LEU A 1 5.51 -6.44 -0.11
N ARG A 2 5.83 -7.59 -0.75
CA ARG A 2 7.24 -8.02 -0.96
C ARG A 2 8.11 -6.95 -1.63
N ALA A 3 7.56 -6.25 -2.63
CA ALA A 3 8.22 -5.10 -3.28
C ALA A 3 8.58 -3.95 -2.32
N MET A 4 7.91 -3.87 -1.17
CA MET A 4 8.19 -2.91 -0.09
C MET A 4 9.09 -3.49 1.01
N GLY A 5 9.58 -4.73 0.85
CA GLY A 5 10.44 -5.42 1.81
C GLY A 5 9.71 -6.14 2.94
N ALA A 6 8.39 -6.33 2.87
CA ALA A 6 7.65 -7.14 3.84
C ALA A 6 7.94 -8.64 3.66
N ASP A 7 8.02 -9.38 4.78
CA ASP A 7 8.09 -10.85 4.78
C ASP A 7 6.67 -11.42 4.70
N VAL A 8 6.29 -11.85 3.50
CA VAL A 8 4.97 -12.38 3.17
C VAL A 8 5.13 -13.62 2.31
N GLU A 9 4.40 -14.68 2.64
CA GLU A 9 4.32 -15.92 1.87
C GLU A 9 2.91 -16.14 1.35
N GLU A 10 2.74 -16.26 0.02
CA GLU A 10 1.46 -16.60 -0.59
C GLU A 10 1.24 -18.12 -0.55
N LEU A 11 0.02 -18.52 -0.19
CA LEU A 11 -0.44 -19.90 -0.09
C LEU A 11 -1.69 -20.09 -0.96
N PRO A 12 -2.05 -21.33 -1.34
CA PRO A 12 -3.22 -21.57 -2.22
C PRO A 12 -4.56 -21.02 -1.71
N GLY A 13 -4.71 -20.78 -0.41
CA GLY A 13 -5.93 -20.24 0.20
C GLY A 13 -5.76 -18.90 0.91
N GLY A 14 -4.61 -18.23 0.77
CA GLY A 14 -4.34 -17.01 1.52
C GLY A 14 -2.86 -16.66 1.55
N PHE A 15 -2.40 -16.07 2.64
CA PHE A 15 -0.99 -15.73 2.82
C PHE A 15 -0.62 -15.64 4.30
N VAL A 16 0.66 -15.86 4.59
CA VAL A 16 1.27 -15.65 5.91
C VAL A 16 2.05 -14.33 5.88
N VAL A 17 1.94 -13.53 6.95
CA VAL A 17 2.72 -12.30 7.13
C VAL A 17 3.57 -12.45 8.39
N ASN A 18 4.89 -12.43 8.24
CA ASN A 18 5.83 -12.61 9.34
C ASN A 18 6.35 -11.24 9.83
N GLY A 19 5.70 -10.71 10.87
CA GLY A 19 6.05 -9.41 11.46
C GLY A 19 6.76 -9.49 12.81
N PRO A 20 7.36 -8.38 13.29
CA PRO A 20 7.42 -7.09 12.62
C PRO A 20 8.54 -7.05 11.54
N THR A 21 8.23 -6.51 10.36
CA THR A 21 9.22 -6.22 9.30
C THR A 21 9.24 -4.72 9.00
N ARG A 22 10.42 -4.12 8.93
CA ARG A 22 10.55 -2.71 8.50
C ARG A 22 10.38 -2.61 6.98
N LEU A 23 9.41 -1.81 6.55
CA LEU A 23 9.18 -1.53 5.14
C LEU A 23 10.27 -0.58 4.60
N ARG A 24 10.78 -0.86 3.39
CA ARG A 24 11.95 -0.20 2.80
C ARG A 24 11.61 0.86 1.74
N GLY A 25 10.35 1.02 1.39
CA GLY A 25 9.89 1.80 0.24
C GLY A 25 9.83 0.98 -1.05
N GLY A 26 9.57 1.62 -2.19
CA GLY A 26 9.60 0.96 -3.50
C GLY A 26 8.42 1.29 -4.41
N ALA A 27 8.35 0.62 -5.56
CA ALA A 27 7.25 0.77 -6.51
C ALA A 27 6.23 -0.36 -6.34
N CYS A 28 4.95 -0.02 -6.27
CA CYS A 28 3.83 -0.97 -6.18
C CYS A 28 2.79 -0.64 -7.25
N ASP A 29 2.27 -1.67 -7.89
CA ASP A 29 1.15 -1.56 -8.81
C ASP A 29 -0.13 -2.00 -8.10
N ALA A 30 -1.12 -1.10 -8.02
CA ALA A 30 -2.43 -1.38 -7.43
C ALA A 30 -3.32 -2.24 -8.33
N ARG A 31 -2.91 -2.51 -9.59
CA ARG A 31 -3.64 -3.39 -10.52
C ARG A 31 -5.10 -2.97 -10.70
N GLU A 32 -5.34 -1.67 -10.65
CA GLU A 32 -6.66 -1.06 -10.76
C GLU A 32 -7.64 -1.42 -9.61
N ASP A 33 -7.14 -1.98 -8.49
CA ASP A 33 -7.92 -2.19 -7.27
C ASP A 33 -7.70 -1.04 -6.27
N HIS A 34 -8.77 -0.31 -5.95
CA HIS A 34 -8.73 0.82 -5.02
C HIS A 34 -8.30 0.43 -3.61
N ARG A 35 -8.59 -0.81 -3.16
CA ARG A 35 -8.17 -1.30 -1.84
C ARG A 35 -6.67 -1.48 -1.79
N LEU A 36 -6.06 -2.02 -2.85
CA LEU A 36 -4.61 -2.13 -2.94
C LEU A 36 -3.96 -0.75 -2.97
N ALA A 37 -4.52 0.18 -3.74
CA ALA A 37 -4.02 1.55 -3.80
C ALA A 37 -4.01 2.22 -2.42
N MET A 38 -5.13 2.18 -1.70
CA MET A 38 -5.25 2.74 -0.34
C MET A 38 -4.33 2.03 0.64
N ALA A 39 -4.25 0.70 0.60
CA ALA A 39 -3.37 -0.07 1.48
C ALA A 39 -1.89 0.28 1.28
N PHE A 40 -1.44 0.47 0.04
CA PHE A 40 -0.06 0.89 -0.24
C PHE A 40 0.22 2.32 0.20
N ALA A 41 -0.74 3.23 0.06
CA ALA A 41 -0.60 4.60 0.57
C ALA A 41 -0.39 4.61 2.10
N VAL A 42 -1.23 3.87 2.84
CA VAL A 42 -1.10 3.73 4.29
C VAL A 42 0.22 3.05 4.68
N ALA A 43 0.64 1.99 3.97
CA ALA A 43 1.92 1.32 4.21
C ALA A 43 3.13 2.25 3.95
N GLY A 44 2.99 3.24 3.08
CA GLY A 44 3.99 4.28 2.82
C GLY A 44 4.31 5.14 4.04
N LEU A 45 3.33 5.38 4.91
CA LEU A 45 3.47 6.25 6.09
C LEU A 45 4.51 5.74 7.11
N ILE A 46 4.75 4.43 7.15
CA ILE A 46 5.72 3.79 8.06
C ILE A 46 6.98 3.31 7.33
N SER A 47 7.09 3.60 6.03
CA SER A 47 8.18 3.10 5.20
C SER A 47 9.46 3.91 5.39
N ALA A 48 10.62 3.24 5.32
CA ALA A 48 11.91 3.91 5.46
C ALA A 48 12.28 4.80 4.25
N ALA A 49 11.64 4.58 3.10
CA ALA A 49 11.83 5.37 1.89
C ALA A 49 10.50 5.51 1.13
N PRO A 50 10.39 6.43 0.16
CA PRO A 50 9.15 6.68 -0.55
C PRO A 50 8.57 5.44 -1.22
N VAL A 51 7.23 5.37 -1.24
CA VAL A 51 6.45 4.35 -1.95
C VAL A 51 5.77 5.02 -3.14
N ARG A 52 5.99 4.49 -4.34
CA ARG A 52 5.33 4.94 -5.56
C ARG A 52 4.24 3.94 -5.92
N VAL A 53 2.98 4.39 -5.96
CA VAL A 53 1.82 3.55 -6.27
C VAL A 53 1.30 3.90 -7.67
N THR A 54 1.19 2.92 -8.55
CA THR A 54 0.55 3.05 -9.88
C THR A 54 -0.82 2.37 -9.90
N GLY A 55 -1.62 2.61 -10.94
CA GLY A 55 -2.94 1.97 -11.07
C GLY A 55 -4.06 2.61 -10.23
N LEU A 56 -3.97 3.92 -9.97
CA LEU A 56 -4.89 4.67 -9.10
C LEU A 56 -6.24 5.05 -9.75
N ARG A 57 -6.56 4.48 -10.92
CA ARG A 57 -7.68 4.89 -11.78
C ARG A 57 -9.04 4.92 -11.07
N TYR A 58 -9.21 4.06 -10.07
CA TYR A 58 -10.48 3.85 -9.36
C TYR A 58 -10.42 4.19 -7.87
N LEU A 59 -9.37 4.87 -7.41
CA LEU A 59 -9.22 5.23 -6.00
C LEU A 59 -10.46 5.98 -5.47
N ALA A 60 -10.99 6.89 -6.28
CA ALA A 60 -12.12 7.73 -5.93
C ALA A 60 -13.47 7.00 -5.93
N ASP A 61 -13.59 5.82 -6.52
CA ASP A 61 -14.87 5.11 -6.62
C ASP A 61 -15.40 4.66 -5.25
N SER A 62 -14.48 4.33 -4.34
CA SER A 62 -14.83 3.85 -2.99
C SER A 62 -14.62 4.90 -1.91
N PHE A 63 -13.62 5.77 -2.07
CA PHE A 63 -13.37 6.87 -1.15
C PHE A 63 -12.82 8.08 -1.92
N PRO A 64 -13.69 8.94 -2.47
CA PRO A 64 -13.31 10.09 -3.29
C PRO A 64 -12.22 10.96 -2.68
N ASP A 65 -12.35 11.27 -1.38
CA ASP A 65 -11.48 12.22 -0.68
C ASP A 65 -10.34 11.55 0.10
N PHE A 66 -9.99 10.30 -0.24
CA PHE A 66 -8.99 9.52 0.51
C PHE A 66 -7.62 10.21 0.62
N LEU A 67 -7.15 10.82 -0.47
CA LEU A 67 -5.84 11.50 -0.47
C LEU A 67 -5.86 12.76 0.38
N ASP A 68 -6.92 13.55 0.28
CA ASP A 68 -7.10 14.75 1.12
C ASP A 68 -7.22 14.38 2.60
N PHE A 69 -7.93 13.29 2.89
CA PHE A 69 -8.03 12.72 4.24
C PHE A 69 -6.68 12.29 4.81
N LEU A 70 -5.80 11.70 3.98
CA LEU A 70 -4.44 11.34 4.37
C LEU A 70 -3.55 12.58 4.58
N HIS A 71 -3.57 13.53 3.65
CA HIS A 71 -2.80 14.77 3.77
C HIS A 71 -3.23 15.58 5.01
N GLY A 72 -4.52 15.62 5.32
CA GLY A 72 -5.05 16.23 6.55
C GLY A 72 -4.53 15.58 7.86
N ARG A 73 -3.88 14.42 7.79
CA ARG A 73 -3.24 13.71 8.92
C ARG A 73 -1.72 13.80 8.91
N GLY A 74 -1.12 14.59 8.02
CA GLY A 74 0.33 14.78 7.94
C GLY A 74 1.07 13.72 7.12
N ALA A 75 0.36 13.06 6.19
CA ALA A 75 0.96 12.23 5.16
C ALA A 75 1.75 13.06 4.14
#